data_AF-A0ABD1TMG9-F1
#
_entry.id   AF-A0ABD1TMG9-F1
#
_cell.length_a   1.000
_cell.length_b   1.000
_cell.length_c   1.000
_cell.angle_alpha   90.00
_cell.angle_beta   90.00
_cell.angle_gamma   90.00
#
_symmetry.space_group_name_H-M   'P 1'
#
loop_
_entity.id
_entity.type
_entity.pdbx_description
1 polymer ?
#
loop_
_entity_poly.entity_id
_entity_poly.type
_entity_poly.pdbx_seq_one_letter_code
_entity_poly.pdbx_strand_id
1 'polypeptide(L)'
;MPNNFEENFRAKKVLSLQEMVTLSGAHSIGVSHCSSFSKRLYNFNSTHPQDPSLDPMFARALKRNCPSPSNAANDQTVPLDVLTPDRLDNKYYIDLKNHHGVLTSDQTLMSKPINGWDCEGKC
;
A
#
# COMPACT_ATOMS: atom_id res chain seq x y z
N MET A 1 5.90 12.95 -6.42
CA MET A 1 6.18 13.57 -5.10
C MET A 1 7.22 12.71 -4.43
N PRO A 2 8.33 13.24 -3.88
CA PRO A 2 9.22 12.43 -3.08
C PRO A 2 8.43 11.87 -1.88
N ASN A 3 8.60 10.57 -1.64
CA ASN A 3 7.86 9.86 -0.60
C ASN A 3 8.53 10.16 0.75
N ASN A 4 8.08 11.19 1.47
CA ASN A 4 8.56 11.56 2.82
C ASN A 4 8.18 10.53 3.91
N PHE A 5 7.90 9.27 3.54
CA PHE A 5 7.42 8.26 4.48
C PHE A 5 8.49 7.93 5.53
N GLU A 6 9.71 7.62 5.09
CA GLU A 6 10.85 7.36 5.99
C GLU A 6 11.20 8.60 6.84
N GLU A 7 11.12 9.80 6.26
CA GLU A 7 11.40 11.05 6.97
C GLU A 7 10.36 11.32 8.05
N ASN A 8 9.07 11.14 7.75
CA ASN A 8 7.99 11.30 8.73
C ASN A 8 8.09 10.28 9.87
N PHE A 9 8.48 9.05 9.55
CA PHE A 9 8.70 8.01 10.56
C PHE A 9 9.89 8.35 11.46
N ARG A 10 11.04 8.73 10.89
CA ARG A 10 12.27 9.04 11.64
C ARG A 10 12.20 10.37 12.41
N ALA A 11 11.53 11.37 11.87
CA ALA A 11 11.51 12.72 12.45
C ALA A 11 10.55 12.86 13.64
N LYS A 12 9.57 11.95 13.80
CA LYS A 12 8.53 12.05 14.84
C LYS A 12 8.56 10.93 15.88
N LYS A 13 9.25 9.82 15.61
CA LYS A 13 9.47 8.72 16.57
C LYS A 13 10.86 8.11 16.32
N VAL A 14 11.55 7.70 17.39
CA VAL A 14 12.82 6.95 17.29
C VAL A 14 12.51 5.51 16.89
N LEU A 15 12.08 5.29 15.64
CA LEU A 15 11.82 3.97 15.08
C LEU A 15 12.84 3.68 13.98
N SER A 16 13.41 2.48 14.04
CA SER A 16 14.22 1.91 12.97
C SER A 16 13.36 1.57 11.75
N LEU A 17 14.01 1.41 10.61
CA LEU A 17 13.36 0.98 9.37
C LEU A 17 12.72 -0.41 9.51
N GLN A 18 13.32 -1.28 10.33
CA GLN A 18 12.77 -2.60 10.64
C GLN A 18 11.48 -2.51 11.45
N GLU A 19 11.44 -1.66 12.49
CA GLU A 19 10.22 -1.46 13.29
C GLU A 19 9.08 -0.88 12.43
N MET A 20 9.41 0.00 11.49
CA MET A 20 8.43 0.53 10.54
C MET A 20 7.82 -0.58 9.66
N VAL A 21 8.64 -1.48 9.11
CA VAL A 21 8.16 -2.63 8.32
C VAL A 21 7.28 -3.54 9.18
N THR A 22 7.77 -3.93 10.35
CA THR A 22 7.04 -4.81 11.29
C THR A 22 5.67 -4.22 11.66
N LEU A 23 5.62 -2.92 11.98
CA LEU A 23 4.37 -2.25 12.33
C LEU A 23 3.42 -2.09 11.13
N SER A 24 3.95 -1.99 9.91
CA SER A 24 3.13 -1.94 8.70
C SER A 24 2.39 -3.26 8.46
N GLY A 25 2.90 -4.39 8.98
CA GLY A 25 2.20 -5.67 8.99
C GLY A 25 0.82 -5.66 9.68
N ALA A 26 0.52 -4.64 10.50
CA ALA A 26 -0.84 -4.46 11.04
C ALA A 26 -1.91 -4.29 9.94
N HIS A 27 -1.52 -3.89 8.73
CA HIS A 27 -2.39 -3.82 7.55
C HIS A 27 -2.77 -5.20 6.99
N SER A 28 -2.31 -6.31 7.58
CA SER A 28 -2.84 -7.66 7.31
C SER A 28 -4.31 -7.82 7.72
N ILE A 29 -4.84 -6.90 8.53
CA ILE A 29 -6.27 -6.81 8.85
C ILE A 29 -6.82 -5.42 8.58
N GLY A 30 -8.14 -5.35 8.43
CA GLY A 30 -8.87 -4.09 8.33
C GLY A 30 -8.99 -3.56 6.91
N VAL A 31 -9.45 -2.31 6.82
CA VAL A 31 -9.87 -1.70 5.56
C VAL A 31 -9.29 -0.30 5.39
N SER A 32 -9.23 0.16 4.14
CA SER A 32 -8.95 1.55 3.80
C SER A 32 -10.07 2.14 2.94
N HIS A 33 -10.39 3.39 3.19
CA HIS A 33 -11.26 4.18 2.34
C HIS A 33 -10.59 4.47 1.00
N CYS A 34 -11.37 4.41 -0.09
CA CYS A 34 -10.92 4.68 -1.45
C CYS A 34 -10.23 6.05 -1.57
N SER A 35 -10.71 7.06 -0.84
CA SER A 35 -10.09 8.39 -0.77
C SER A 35 -8.60 8.35 -0.42
N SER A 36 -8.18 7.40 0.43
CA SER A 36 -6.80 7.26 0.92
C SER A 36 -5.80 6.84 -0.18
N PHE A 37 -6.25 6.18 -1.24
CA PHE A 37 -5.39 5.67 -2.32
C PHE A 37 -5.89 6.01 -3.73
N SER A 38 -7.00 6.76 -3.86
CA SER A 38 -7.60 7.17 -5.14
C SER A 38 -6.62 7.79 -6.14
N LYS A 39 -5.64 8.59 -5.67
CA LYS A 39 -4.58 9.17 -6.50
C LYS A 39 -3.78 8.10 -7.23
N ARG A 40 -3.50 6.96 -6.59
CA ARG A 40 -2.78 5.84 -7.22
C ARG A 40 -3.56 5.21 -8.36
N LEU A 41 -4.89 5.26 -8.31
CA LEU A 41 -5.74 4.65 -9.34
C LEU A 41 -5.96 5.58 -10.54
N TYR A 42 -6.11 6.88 -10.29
CA TYR A 42 -6.68 7.80 -11.28
C TYR A 42 -5.82 9.03 -11.62
N ASN A 43 -4.97 9.50 -10.70
CA ASN A 43 -4.23 10.76 -10.85
C ASN A 43 -2.85 10.65 -10.18
N PHE A 44 -2.04 9.68 -10.61
CA PHE A 44 -0.79 9.38 -9.91
C PHE A 44 0.26 10.48 -10.10
N ASN A 45 0.57 10.85 -11.34
CA ASN A 45 1.39 12.03 -11.67
C ASN A 45 1.13 12.52 -13.11
N SER A 46 1.90 13.51 -13.56
CA SER A 46 1.75 14.12 -14.89
C SER A 46 2.06 13.20 -16.07
N THR A 47 2.82 12.13 -15.85
CA THR A 47 3.23 11.18 -16.90
C THR A 47 2.55 9.82 -16.79
N HIS A 48 1.97 9.51 -15.64
CA HIS A 48 1.34 8.23 -15.32
C HIS A 48 -0.04 8.48 -14.71
N PRO A 49 -1.15 8.09 -15.39
CA PRO A 49 -2.49 8.23 -14.85
C PRO A 49 -2.76 7.26 -13.69
N GLN A 50 -2.10 6.10 -13.67
CA GLN A 50 -2.13 5.11 -12.60
C GLN A 50 -0.72 4.87 -12.08
N ASP A 51 -0.58 4.55 -10.79
CA ASP A 51 0.68 4.17 -10.17
C ASP A 51 1.30 2.96 -10.90
N PRO A 52 2.50 3.09 -11.49
CA PRO A 52 3.15 2.00 -12.21
C PRO A 52 3.69 0.90 -11.28
N SER A 53 3.76 1.15 -9.96
CA SER A 53 4.18 0.14 -8.97
C SER A 53 3.05 -0.81 -8.54
N LEU A 54 1.81 -0.54 -8.98
CA LEU A 54 0.62 -1.31 -8.66
C LEU A 54 0.31 -2.29 -9.81
N ASP A 55 0.07 -3.56 -9.50
CA ASP A 55 -0.28 -4.55 -10.52
C ASP A 55 -1.50 -4.09 -11.35
N PRO A 56 -1.44 -4.13 -12.71
CA PRO A 56 -2.52 -3.63 -13.55
C PRO A 56 -3.84 -4.41 -13.47
N MET A 57 -3.81 -5.71 -13.14
CA MET A 57 -5.03 -6.49 -12.90
C MET A 57 -5.65 -6.10 -11.56
N PHE A 58 -4.82 -5.97 -10.53
CA PHE A 58 -5.22 -5.57 -9.19
C PHE A 58 -5.78 -4.15 -9.17
N ALA A 59 -5.12 -3.21 -9.85
CA ALA A 59 -5.62 -1.85 -10.00
C ALA A 59 -7.00 -1.81 -10.68
N ARG A 60 -7.24 -2.69 -11.67
CA ARG A 60 -8.58 -2.82 -12.29
C ARG A 60 -9.60 -3.38 -11.30
N ALA A 61 -9.23 -4.33 -10.44
CA ALA A 61 -10.11 -4.84 -9.40
C ALA A 61 -10.45 -3.72 -8.39
N LEU A 62 -9.46 -2.96 -7.93
CA LEU A 62 -9.66 -1.81 -7.05
C LEU A 62 -10.57 -0.76 -7.68
N LYS A 63 -10.40 -0.43 -8.97
CA LYS A 63 -11.26 0.54 -9.69
C LYS A 63 -12.73 0.13 -9.75
N ARG A 64 -13.05 -1.18 -9.72
CA ARG A 64 -14.45 -1.65 -9.65
C ARG A 64 -15.10 -1.37 -8.30
N ASN A 65 -14.31 -1.46 -7.22
CA ASN A 65 -14.76 -1.20 -5.85
C ASN A 65 -14.58 0.26 -5.41
N CYS A 66 -13.74 1.01 -6.13
CA CYS A 66 -13.41 2.41 -5.90
C CYS A 66 -13.54 3.17 -7.21
N PRO A 67 -14.76 3.54 -7.66
CA PRO A 67 -14.94 4.34 -8.85
C PRO A 67 -14.23 5.70 -8.74
N SER A 68 -13.98 6.35 -9.88
CA SER A 68 -13.37 7.68 -9.92
C SER A 68 -14.08 8.63 -8.93
N PRO A 69 -13.37 9.51 -8.22
CA PRO A 69 -13.98 10.47 -7.29
C PRO A 69 -15.09 11.31 -7.92
N SER A 70 -15.04 11.56 -9.22
CA SER A 70 -16.09 12.26 -9.99
C SER A 70 -17.43 11.49 -10.05
N ASN A 71 -17.38 10.18 -9.80
CA ASN A 71 -18.49 9.23 -9.97
C ASN A 71 -18.86 8.54 -8.65
N ALA A 72 -18.14 8.83 -7.56
CA ALA A 72 -18.36 8.19 -6.27
C ALA A 72 -19.42 8.96 -5.48
N ALA A 73 -20.56 8.31 -5.18
CA ALA A 73 -21.58 8.88 -4.29
C ALA A 73 -21.19 8.79 -2.81
N ASN A 74 -20.33 7.81 -2.44
CA ASN A 74 -19.85 7.54 -1.09
C ASN A 74 -18.37 7.08 -1.13
N ASP A 75 -17.64 7.28 -0.03
CA ASP A 75 -16.24 6.84 0.13
C ASP A 75 -16.18 5.36 0.56
N GLN A 76 -16.24 4.47 -0.42
CA GLN A 76 -16.21 3.02 -0.22
C GLN A 76 -14.91 2.56 0.43
N THR A 77 -14.91 1.37 1.00
CA THR A 77 -13.75 0.76 1.64
C THR A 77 -13.35 -0.53 0.93
N VAL A 78 -12.05 -0.83 0.96
CA VAL A 78 -11.50 -2.12 0.50
C VAL A 78 -10.61 -2.70 1.60
N PRO A 79 -10.48 -4.03 1.70
CA PRO A 79 -9.52 -4.64 2.61
C PRO A 79 -8.09 -4.28 2.23
N LEU A 80 -7.22 -4.14 3.23
CA LEU A 80 -5.79 -3.85 3.05
C LEU A 80 -4.98 -5.11 2.67
N ASP A 81 -5.45 -6.28 3.09
CA ASP A 81 -4.96 -7.62 2.72
C ASP A 81 -6.05 -8.33 1.93
N VAL A 82 -5.76 -8.72 0.69
CA VAL A 82 -6.78 -9.32 -0.21
C VAL A 82 -6.76 -10.84 -0.18
N LEU A 83 -5.76 -11.44 0.45
CA LEU A 83 -5.64 -12.89 0.62
C LEU A 83 -6.37 -13.35 1.87
N THR A 84 -6.24 -12.61 2.97
CA THR A 84 -6.77 -12.98 4.29
C THR A 84 -7.24 -11.74 5.09
N PRO A 85 -8.29 -11.04 4.64
CA PRO A 85 -8.69 -9.72 5.15
C PRO A 85 -9.02 -9.64 6.65
N ASP A 86 -9.42 -10.77 7.24
CA ASP A 86 -9.86 -10.88 8.64
C ASP A 86 -8.86 -11.63 9.54
N ARG A 87 -7.66 -11.93 9.04
CA ARG A 87 -6.64 -12.68 9.79
C ARG A 87 -5.34 -11.91 9.82
N LEU A 88 -4.85 -11.66 11.04
CA LEU A 88 -3.52 -11.12 11.25
C LEU A 88 -2.48 -12.22 11.00
N ASP A 89 -1.87 -12.22 9.83
CA ASP A 89 -0.79 -13.11 9.46
C ASP A 89 0.23 -12.38 8.55
N ASN A 90 1.05 -13.11 7.79
CA ASN A 90 2.08 -12.53 6.93
C ASN A 90 1.66 -12.40 5.46
N LYS A 91 0.38 -12.64 5.11
CA LYS A 91 -0.11 -12.53 3.73
C LYS A 91 -0.08 -11.11 3.19
N TYR A 92 -0.23 -10.10 4.05
CA TYR A 92 0.09 -8.71 3.72
C TYR A 92 1.43 -8.56 2.96
N TYR A 93 2.51 -9.17 3.47
CA TYR A 93 3.82 -9.07 2.81
C TYR A 93 3.89 -9.84 1.49
N ILE A 94 3.08 -10.90 1.34
CA ILE A 94 2.93 -11.62 0.07
C ILE A 94 2.21 -10.74 -0.97
N ASP A 95 1.17 -10.01 -0.56
CA ASP A 95 0.51 -9.03 -1.42
C ASP A 95 1.49 -7.94 -1.89
N LEU A 96 2.34 -7.43 -1.00
CA LEU A 96 3.34 -6.41 -1.38
C LEU A 96 4.34 -6.92 -2.41
N LYS A 97 4.81 -8.17 -2.28
CA LYS A 97 5.68 -8.82 -3.29
C LYS A 97 5.01 -8.93 -4.65
N ASN A 98 3.70 -9.16 -4.66
CA ASN A 98 2.91 -9.27 -5.88
C ASN A 98 2.44 -7.90 -6.42
N HIS A 99 2.98 -6.79 -5.92
CA HIS A 99 2.53 -5.45 -6.29
C HIS A 99 1.05 -5.16 -5.98
N HIS A 100 0.52 -5.82 -4.95
CA HIS A 100 -0.87 -5.71 -4.47
C HIS A 100 -1.01 -4.83 -3.21
N GLY A 101 -0.01 -4.03 -2.84
CA GLY A 101 -0.17 -3.08 -1.73
C GLY A 101 -1.22 -2.02 -2.06
N VAL A 102 -2.25 -1.86 -1.23
CA VAL A 102 -3.35 -0.90 -1.45
C VAL A 102 -2.86 0.55 -1.29
N LEU A 103 -2.13 0.84 -0.21
CA LEU A 103 -1.61 2.19 0.05
C LEU A 103 -0.24 2.40 -0.61
N THR A 104 0.06 3.64 -1.01
CA THR A 104 1.40 3.97 -1.53
C THR A 104 2.48 3.69 -0.49
N SER A 105 2.20 3.94 0.79
CA SER A 105 3.10 3.65 1.90
C SER A 105 3.47 2.17 1.97
N ASP A 106 2.51 1.29 1.71
CA ASP A 106 2.72 -0.16 1.75
C ASP A 106 3.63 -0.61 0.60
N GLN A 107 3.32 -0.19 -0.63
CA GLN A 107 4.13 -0.60 -1.79
C GLN A 107 5.54 0.02 -1.76
N THR A 108 5.71 1.16 -1.09
CA THR A 108 7.02 1.79 -0.89
C THR A 108 7.96 0.93 -0.04
N LEU A 109 7.45 0.03 0.82
CA LEU A 109 8.28 -0.89 1.60
C LEU A 109 9.13 -1.81 0.71
N MET A 110 8.68 -2.08 -0.53
CA MET A 110 9.40 -2.91 -1.50
C MET A 110 10.36 -2.11 -2.39
N SER A 111 10.41 -0.78 -2.26
CA SER A 111 11.18 0.08 -3.17
C SER A 111 12.65 0.27 -2.79
N LYS A 112 13.06 -0.15 -1.58
CA LYS A 112 14.46 -0.05 -1.14
C LYS A 112 14.95 -1.36 -0.54
N PRO A 113 16.18 -1.80 -0.89
CA PRO A 113 16.84 -2.86 -0.15
C PRO A 113 17.13 -2.35 1.26
N ILE A 114 16.37 -2.84 2.24
CA ILE A 114 16.67 -2.63 3.64
C ILE A 114 17.85 -3.54 3.95
N ASN A 115 19.01 -2.97 4.33
CA ASN A 115 20.27 -3.68 4.61
C ASN A 115 20.07 -5.07 5.27
N GLY A 116 19.96 -6.13 4.46
CA GLY A 116 19.80 -7.54 4.90
C GLY A 116 18.38 -8.02 5.25
N TRP A 117 17.35 -7.20 5.06
CA TRP A 117 15.92 -7.51 5.25
C TRP A 117 15.19 -7.30 3.94
N ASP A 118 15.54 -8.13 2.97
CA ASP A 118 14.68 -8.31 1.82
C ASP A 118 13.41 -9.01 2.29
N CYS A 119 12.24 -8.46 1.97
CA CYS A 119 11.02 -9.21 2.19
C CYS A 119 11.01 -10.50 1.36
N GLU A 120 11.94 -10.75 0.44
CA GLU A 120 12.19 -12.06 -0.21
C GLU A 120 12.27 -13.27 0.74
N GLY A 121 12.46 -13.12 2.06
CA GLY A 121 12.31 -14.27 2.96
C GLY A 121 12.48 -14.04 4.47
N LYS A 122 12.47 -12.79 4.94
CA LYS A 122 12.60 -12.46 6.37
C LYS A 122 11.49 -11.56 6.92
N CYS A 123 10.49 -11.31 6.07
CA CYS A 123 9.12 -11.00 6.43
C CYS A 123 8.35 -12.36 6.31
#